data_AF-A0AAU6B6R2-F1
#
_entry.id   AF-A0AAU6B6R2-F1
#
_cell.length_a   1.000
_cell.length_b   1.000
_cell.length_c   1.000
_cell.angle_alpha   90.00
_cell.angle_beta   90.00
_cell.angle_gamma   90.00
#
_symmetry.space_group_name_H-M   'P 1'
#
loop_
_entity.id
_entity.type
_entity.pdbx_description
1 polymer ?
#
loop_
_entity_poly.entity_id
_entity_poly.type
_entity_poly.pdbx_seq_one_letter_code
_entity_poly.pdbx_strand_id
1 'polypeptide(L)'
;MSSRTAALPVEPAPQQLALAARSCSILTAASTLAEWVGTGRPVTTRGVLKPAAAVEACDLLGIELSSRKPRSALDISSLMVAWTAAGIAGFIEVDRARAAARPPLRSWLGGTPEEVLVIWARCAAEFLGLAGEGGETDLDALVVLAFLHQHEDAVSLDELDEAVLQYLDGGAPDCSCPDCTSLPADLAGMEAVENIVAVLNEFGMVVLREDTAELTPLARWFTDVMFRQSAPSADVDAGALVNVLSGLPDTVASLMCRPWLAARAPVAAARELLAFGQAASGPLRLTAFSLARECGPDAAPAWQELATLKGAGAYARVWLAEQENAEPAEADLTWIFVDTVSSMLDAMPDGLPPDLVSALLQAQGDAELAEVLPLLGDCDHPGAARLVTLLTAHLANPFPGLGVPGLGMAPLSRPVLPERPERADARFRIKVQLRGVTKPPVWRRMEVPAALSLDRLHGVIQAAMGWGDSHMHAFSDGQYEYGLPDPELGHHDEREVYLSQLLGGAGDRIQYAYDFGDGWEHDIVLERILPADPGVTGALCTGGKGACPPEDCGGIWGYEQLKDTLADPAAEEHDTLLDWLGLKSGADFDAGEFSVEEVNQRLAHGASARR
;
A
#
# COMPACT_ATOMS: atom_id res chain seq x y z
N MET A 1 31.00 27.93 22.32
CA MET A 1 31.70 28.62 21.21
C MET A 1 31.06 28.16 19.90
N SER A 2 30.92 29.08 18.96
CA SER A 2 30.19 29.00 17.67
C SER A 2 28.67 29.04 17.76
N SER A 3 28.16 30.26 17.99
CA SER A 3 26.90 30.72 17.42
C SER A 3 26.94 30.55 15.90
N ARG A 4 26.27 29.53 15.37
CA ARG A 4 25.78 29.54 13.98
C ARG A 4 24.38 30.15 14.03
N THR A 5 24.31 31.48 13.99
CA THR A 5 23.13 32.12 13.42
C THR A 5 23.20 31.80 11.93
N ALA A 6 22.58 30.69 11.51
CA ALA A 6 22.41 30.40 10.09
C ALA A 6 21.74 31.64 9.48
N ALA A 7 22.42 32.29 8.55
CA ALA A 7 21.79 33.32 7.74
C ALA A 7 20.57 32.65 7.09
N LEU A 8 19.37 33.22 7.31
CA LEU A 8 18.17 32.78 6.62
C LEU A 8 18.51 32.65 5.12
N PRO A 9 18.21 31.52 4.47
CA PRO A 9 18.50 31.36 3.05
C PRO A 9 17.86 32.53 2.30
N VAL A 10 18.66 33.20 1.47
CA VAL A 10 18.16 34.27 0.61
C VAL A 10 17.10 33.63 -0.29
N GLU A 11 15.83 33.99 -0.11
CA GLU A 11 14.75 33.50 -0.97
C GLU A 11 15.17 33.75 -2.43
N PRO A 12 15.22 32.71 -3.27
CA PRO A 12 15.66 32.86 -4.65
C PRO A 12 14.76 33.88 -5.36
N ALA A 13 15.39 34.80 -6.11
CA ALA A 13 14.64 35.85 -6.78
C ALA A 13 13.60 35.21 -7.73
N PRO A 14 12.35 35.72 -7.81
CA PRO A 14 11.31 35.13 -8.65
C PRO A 14 11.75 34.87 -10.10
N GLN A 15 12.65 35.70 -10.63
CA GLN A 15 13.23 35.53 -11.96
C GLN A 15 14.06 34.24 -12.11
N GLN A 16 14.82 33.85 -11.08
CA GLN A 16 15.62 32.61 -11.10
C GLN A 16 14.71 31.39 -11.02
N LEU A 17 13.67 31.44 -10.18
CA LEU A 17 12.67 30.38 -10.07
C LEU A 17 11.91 30.21 -11.39
N ALA A 18 11.47 31.30 -12.02
CA ALA A 18 10.78 31.26 -13.29
C ALA A 18 11.68 30.73 -14.44
N LEU A 19 12.99 31.00 -14.39
CA LEU A 19 13.94 30.42 -15.34
C LEU A 19 14.09 28.90 -15.15
N ALA A 20 14.15 28.44 -13.90
CA ALA A 20 14.16 27.02 -13.59
C ALA A 20 12.85 26.35 -14.02
N ALA A 21 11.70 26.95 -13.74
CA ALA A 21 10.38 26.45 -14.15
C ALA A 21 10.28 26.27 -15.68
N ARG A 22 10.83 27.21 -16.45
CA ARG A 22 10.88 27.12 -17.92
C ARG A 22 11.81 26.05 -18.46
N SER A 23 12.68 25.50 -17.62
CA SER A 23 13.58 24.42 -17.99
C SER A 23 12.93 23.04 -17.78
N CYS A 24 11.70 22.98 -17.25
CA CYS A 24 10.89 21.76 -17.18
C CYS A 24 10.65 21.19 -18.59
N SER A 25 11.06 19.95 -18.79
CA SER A 25 10.95 19.19 -20.05
C SER A 25 9.50 19.10 -20.52
N ILE A 26 8.61 18.67 -19.62
CA ILE A 26 7.18 18.46 -19.88
C ILE A 26 6.53 19.78 -20.35
N LEU A 27 6.75 20.88 -19.63
CA LEU A 27 6.14 22.16 -19.98
C LEU A 27 6.77 22.82 -21.22
N THR A 28 8.04 22.53 -21.50
CA THR A 28 8.70 22.93 -22.76
C THR A 28 8.07 22.19 -23.95
N ALA A 29 7.85 20.88 -23.82
CA ALA A 29 7.16 20.09 -24.84
C ALA A 29 5.70 20.56 -25.01
N ALA A 30 5.00 20.80 -23.90
CA ALA A 30 3.62 21.30 -23.90
C ALA A 30 3.49 22.68 -24.57
N SER A 31 4.39 23.62 -24.28
CA SER A 31 4.35 24.95 -24.91
C SER A 31 4.67 24.88 -26.40
N THR A 32 5.66 24.08 -26.78
CA THR A 32 6.03 23.84 -28.20
C THR A 32 4.85 23.24 -28.97
N LEU A 33 4.18 22.24 -28.37
CA LEU A 33 2.99 21.62 -28.93
C LEU A 33 1.84 22.63 -29.07
N ALA A 34 1.62 23.46 -28.06
CA ALA A 34 0.58 24.48 -28.08
C ALA A 34 0.83 25.58 -29.13
N GLU A 35 2.08 26.01 -29.31
CA GLU A 35 2.47 26.93 -30.39
C GLU A 35 2.17 26.33 -31.77
N TRP A 36 2.49 25.04 -31.98
CA TRP A 36 2.17 24.33 -33.21
C TRP A 36 0.67 24.10 -33.42
N VAL A 37 -0.09 23.91 -32.34
CA VAL A 37 -1.55 23.83 -32.38
C VAL A 37 -2.13 25.14 -32.92
N GLY A 38 -1.58 26.28 -32.48
CA GLY A 38 -1.91 27.59 -33.01
C GLY A 38 -3.40 27.91 -32.93
N THR A 39 -4.02 28.24 -34.07
CA THR A 39 -5.44 28.67 -34.12
C THR A 39 -6.44 27.52 -34.19
N GLY A 40 -6.01 26.26 -34.35
CA GLY A 40 -6.95 25.14 -34.42
C GLY A 40 -6.40 23.89 -35.13
N ARG A 41 -6.15 22.81 -34.38
CA ARG A 41 -5.85 21.47 -34.92
C ARG A 41 -7.01 20.51 -34.75
N PRO A 42 -7.23 19.57 -35.69
CA PRO A 42 -8.33 18.64 -35.60
C PRO A 42 -8.08 17.59 -34.50
N VAL A 43 -9.07 17.40 -33.63
CA VAL A 43 -9.08 16.33 -32.61
C VAL A 43 -10.13 15.28 -32.93
N THR A 44 -10.03 14.14 -32.27
CA THR A 44 -11.05 13.08 -32.25
C THR A 44 -12.18 13.46 -31.29
N THR A 45 -13.25 12.67 -31.26
CA THR A 45 -14.35 12.82 -30.29
C THR A 45 -13.89 12.62 -28.84
N ARG A 46 -12.77 11.92 -28.61
CA ARG A 46 -12.14 11.76 -27.29
C ARG A 46 -11.24 12.94 -26.90
N GLY A 47 -11.19 14.01 -27.69
CA GLY A 47 -10.41 15.22 -27.38
C GLY A 47 -8.90 15.11 -27.62
N VAL A 48 -8.42 14.03 -28.24
CA VAL A 48 -6.99 13.87 -28.59
C VAL A 48 -6.72 14.15 -30.07
N LEU A 49 -5.48 14.46 -30.44
CA LEU A 49 -5.08 14.69 -31.83
C LEU A 49 -5.48 13.52 -32.74
N LYS A 50 -5.93 13.83 -33.96
CA LYS A 50 -6.13 12.80 -34.98
C LYS A 50 -4.79 12.16 -35.36
N PRO A 51 -4.73 10.88 -35.77
CA PRO A 51 -3.47 10.16 -35.98
C PRO A 51 -2.44 10.87 -36.86
N ALA A 52 -2.85 11.49 -37.98
CA ALA A 52 -1.94 12.24 -38.84
C ALA A 52 -1.32 13.46 -38.13
N ALA A 53 -2.13 14.18 -37.34
CA ALA A 53 -1.68 15.31 -36.54
C ALA A 53 -0.82 14.87 -35.35
N ALA A 54 -1.07 13.68 -34.79
CA ALA A 54 -0.24 13.10 -33.73
C ALA A 54 1.17 12.77 -34.23
N VAL A 55 1.31 12.21 -35.44
CA VAL A 55 2.62 11.95 -36.06
C VAL A 55 3.39 13.25 -36.29
N GLU A 56 2.73 14.29 -36.84
CA GLU A 56 3.36 15.62 -37.00
C GLU A 56 3.80 16.22 -35.66
N ALA A 57 3.02 16.03 -34.59
CA ALA A 57 3.37 16.48 -33.26
C ALA A 57 4.56 15.71 -32.67
N CYS A 58 4.66 14.40 -32.90
CA CYS A 58 5.82 13.60 -32.50
C CYS A 58 7.09 14.05 -33.22
N ASP A 59 7.02 14.29 -34.54
CA ASP A 59 8.16 14.80 -35.31
C ASP A 59 8.65 16.16 -34.78
N LEU A 60 7.71 17.04 -34.41
CA LEU A 60 8.01 18.34 -33.81
C LEU A 60 8.72 18.22 -32.45
N LEU A 61 8.24 17.30 -31.61
CA LEU A 61 8.75 17.11 -30.25
C LEU A 61 9.98 16.19 -30.20
N GLY A 62 10.39 15.59 -31.32
CA GLY A 62 11.48 14.61 -31.38
C GLY A 62 11.15 13.28 -30.70
N ILE A 63 9.85 12.92 -30.63
CA ILE A 63 9.40 11.66 -30.02
C ILE A 63 9.56 10.53 -31.03
N GLU A 64 10.34 9.50 -30.68
CA GLU A 64 10.49 8.31 -31.50
C GLU A 64 9.25 7.42 -31.42
N LEU A 65 8.67 7.12 -32.59
CA LEU A 65 7.50 6.26 -32.69
C LEU A 65 7.91 4.79 -32.81
N SER A 66 7.36 3.94 -31.94
CA SER A 66 7.47 2.48 -32.05
C SER A 66 6.83 1.93 -33.34
N SER A 67 5.84 2.65 -33.90
CA SER A 67 5.21 2.34 -35.19
C SER A 67 5.04 3.58 -36.06
N ARG A 68 5.26 3.45 -37.38
CA ARG A 68 5.08 4.57 -38.33
C ARG A 68 3.63 5.02 -38.55
N LYS A 69 2.65 4.29 -38.01
CA LYS A 69 1.21 4.55 -38.18
C LYS A 69 0.47 4.20 -36.87
N PRO A 70 0.59 5.05 -35.84
CA PRO A 70 -0.19 4.88 -34.60
C PRO A 70 -1.70 4.90 -34.92
N ARG A 71 -2.49 4.09 -34.21
CA ARG A 71 -3.95 4.02 -34.42
C ARG A 71 -4.64 5.21 -33.77
N SER A 72 -4.10 5.67 -32.65
CA SER A 72 -4.56 6.82 -31.87
C SER A 72 -3.37 7.61 -31.31
N ALA A 73 -3.59 8.88 -30.98
CA ALA A 73 -2.64 9.63 -30.16
C ALA A 73 -2.50 9.04 -28.75
N LEU A 74 -3.53 8.36 -28.26
CA LEU A 74 -3.53 7.66 -26.96
C LEU A 74 -2.48 6.54 -26.90
N ASP A 75 -2.09 5.98 -28.04
CA ASP A 75 -1.09 4.90 -28.12
C ASP A 75 0.35 5.43 -27.91
N ILE A 76 0.53 6.74 -27.72
CA ILE A 76 1.82 7.43 -27.68
C ILE A 76 1.95 8.14 -26.33
N SER A 77 2.37 7.40 -25.28
CA SER A 77 2.41 7.90 -23.90
C SER A 77 3.18 9.23 -23.77
N SER A 78 4.36 9.35 -24.37
CA SER A 78 5.17 10.59 -24.30
C SER A 78 4.48 11.80 -24.94
N LEU A 79 3.70 11.60 -26.02
CA LEU A 79 2.90 12.67 -26.61
C LEU A 79 1.73 13.03 -25.69
N MET A 80 1.10 12.03 -25.08
CA MET A 80 -0.02 12.25 -24.18
C MET A 80 0.40 12.99 -22.91
N VAL A 81 1.59 12.75 -22.36
CA VAL A 81 2.14 13.55 -21.25
C VAL A 81 2.21 15.03 -21.63
N ALA A 82 2.80 15.36 -22.78
CA ALA A 82 2.87 16.75 -23.25
C ALA A 82 1.49 17.36 -23.58
N TRP A 83 0.57 16.57 -24.13
CA TRP A 83 -0.80 17.00 -24.44
C TRP A 83 -1.61 17.30 -23.17
N THR A 84 -1.55 16.41 -22.19
CA THR A 84 -2.20 16.57 -20.87
C THR A 84 -1.62 17.77 -20.13
N ALA A 85 -0.29 17.91 -20.11
CA ALA A 85 0.37 19.08 -19.53
C ALA A 85 -0.05 20.39 -20.21
N ALA A 86 -0.20 20.40 -21.55
CA ALA A 86 -0.70 21.58 -22.25
C ALA A 86 -2.14 21.94 -21.87
N GLY A 87 -2.99 20.94 -21.60
CA GLY A 87 -4.35 21.14 -21.09
C GLY A 87 -4.36 21.71 -19.68
N ILE A 88 -3.64 21.08 -18.74
CA ILE A 88 -3.54 21.51 -17.34
C ILE A 88 -2.88 22.89 -17.23
N ALA A 89 -1.86 23.18 -18.05
CA ALA A 89 -1.22 24.50 -18.14
C ALA A 89 -2.15 25.57 -18.73
N GLY A 90 -3.29 25.16 -19.31
CA GLY A 90 -4.21 26.04 -20.01
C GLY A 90 -3.60 26.61 -21.29
N PHE A 91 -2.57 25.96 -21.84
CA PHE A 91 -1.94 26.37 -23.10
C PHE A 91 -2.83 26.04 -24.30
N ILE A 92 -3.63 24.98 -24.18
CA ILE A 92 -4.62 24.58 -25.18
C ILE A 92 -6.00 24.46 -24.53
N GLU A 93 -7.03 24.70 -25.33
CA GLU A 93 -8.39 24.29 -25.02
C GLU A 93 -8.88 23.38 -26.15
N VAL A 94 -9.55 22.31 -25.76
CA VAL A 94 -10.06 21.29 -26.67
C VAL A 94 -11.58 21.37 -26.68
N ASP A 95 -12.15 21.68 -27.84
CA ASP A 95 -13.58 21.51 -28.09
C ASP A 95 -13.86 20.15 -28.78
N ARG A 96 -15.12 19.88 -29.11
CA ARG A 96 -15.54 18.58 -29.71
C ARG A 96 -14.86 18.23 -31.04
N ALA A 97 -14.22 19.19 -31.71
CA ALA A 97 -13.66 19.00 -33.05
C ALA A 97 -12.25 19.57 -33.21
N ARG A 98 -11.84 20.54 -32.40
CA ARG A 98 -10.54 21.22 -32.53
C ARG A 98 -9.90 21.54 -31.18
N ALA A 99 -8.57 21.52 -31.16
CA ALA A 99 -7.77 22.12 -30.12
C ALA A 99 -7.20 23.45 -30.59
N ALA A 100 -7.19 24.48 -29.76
CA ALA A 100 -6.62 25.78 -30.08
C ALA A 100 -5.79 26.31 -28.90
N ALA A 101 -4.71 27.03 -29.23
CA ALA A 101 -3.88 27.69 -28.23
C ALA A 101 -4.66 28.77 -27.46
N ARG A 102 -4.26 29.01 -26.22
CA ARG A 102 -4.95 29.90 -25.27
C ARG A 102 -4.04 30.95 -24.63
N PRO A 103 -4.63 32.02 -24.05
CA PRO A 103 -3.85 33.13 -23.49
C PRO A 103 -2.75 32.75 -22.49
N PRO A 104 -2.90 31.74 -21.59
CA PRO A 104 -1.82 31.32 -20.68
C PRO A 104 -0.51 30.95 -21.37
N LEU A 105 -0.55 30.51 -22.64
CA LEU A 105 0.67 30.28 -23.43
C LEU A 105 1.51 31.55 -23.59
N ARG A 106 0.89 32.72 -23.72
CA ARG A 106 1.62 34.00 -23.85
C ARG A 106 2.27 34.41 -22.53
N SER A 107 1.55 34.22 -21.42
CA SER A 107 2.10 34.44 -20.08
C SER A 107 3.25 33.47 -19.81
N TRP A 108 3.15 32.21 -20.24
CA TRP A 108 4.26 31.27 -20.20
C TRP A 108 5.44 31.71 -21.06
N LEU A 109 5.25 32.16 -22.30
CA LEU A 109 6.38 32.48 -23.19
C LEU A 109 7.08 33.80 -22.84
N GLY A 110 6.35 34.82 -22.37
CA GLY A 110 6.93 36.16 -22.13
C GLY A 110 6.25 36.98 -21.04
N GLY A 111 5.47 36.34 -20.16
CA GLY A 111 4.86 36.98 -19.00
C GLY A 111 5.84 37.25 -17.87
N THR A 112 5.29 37.74 -16.77
CA THR A 112 6.01 37.99 -15.51
C THR A 112 6.48 36.68 -14.86
N PRO A 113 7.53 36.71 -14.01
CA PRO A 113 7.96 35.55 -13.26
C PRO A 113 6.84 34.89 -12.46
N GLU A 114 5.95 35.69 -11.86
CA GLU A 114 4.83 35.23 -11.06
C GLU A 114 3.81 34.43 -11.89
N GLU A 115 3.48 34.91 -13.10
CA GLU A 115 2.59 34.18 -14.01
C GLU A 115 3.20 32.83 -14.43
N VAL A 116 4.51 32.78 -14.69
CA VAL A 116 5.22 31.54 -15.05
C VAL A 116 5.15 30.54 -13.89
N LEU A 117 5.42 31.00 -12.67
CA LEU A 117 5.40 30.17 -11.48
C LEU A 117 4.02 29.62 -11.15
N VAL A 118 2.95 30.40 -11.34
CA VAL A 118 1.57 29.94 -11.15
C VAL A 118 1.21 28.82 -12.13
N ILE A 119 1.58 28.97 -13.41
CA ILE A 119 1.34 27.95 -14.43
C ILE A 119 2.10 26.67 -14.09
N TRP A 120 3.39 26.79 -13.78
CA TRP A 120 4.23 25.64 -13.41
C TRP A 120 3.70 24.93 -12.16
N ALA A 121 3.38 25.68 -11.09
CA ALA A 121 2.92 25.13 -9.82
C ALA A 121 1.59 24.38 -9.96
N ARG A 122 0.65 24.90 -10.74
CA ARG A 122 -0.61 24.20 -11.02
C ARG A 122 -0.37 22.88 -11.74
N CYS A 123 0.49 22.87 -12.75
CA CYS A 123 0.83 21.64 -13.46
C CYS A 123 1.52 20.62 -12.57
N ALA A 124 2.50 21.05 -11.77
CA ALA A 124 3.19 20.16 -10.84
C ALA A 124 2.21 19.55 -9.83
N ALA A 125 1.34 20.36 -9.23
CA ALA A 125 0.36 19.88 -8.26
C ALA A 125 -0.62 18.86 -8.84
N GLU A 126 -1.11 19.06 -10.07
CA GLU A 126 -2.02 18.12 -10.72
C GLU A 126 -1.34 16.80 -11.10
N PHE A 127 -0.10 16.85 -11.60
CA PHE A 127 0.66 15.63 -11.93
C PHE A 127 1.08 14.82 -10.70
N LEU A 128 1.23 15.48 -9.55
CA LEU A 128 1.51 14.85 -8.26
C LEU A 128 0.25 14.47 -7.49
N GLY A 129 -0.95 14.60 -8.07
CA GLY A 129 -2.20 14.27 -7.38
C GLY A 129 -2.53 15.19 -6.18
N LEU A 130 -1.92 16.38 -6.10
CA LEU A 130 -2.08 17.33 -5.00
C LEU A 130 -3.23 18.33 -5.21
N ALA A 131 -3.73 18.44 -6.44
CA ALA A 131 -4.78 19.38 -6.83
C ALA A 131 -6.00 18.60 -7.35
N GLY A 132 -6.85 18.11 -6.45
CA GLY A 132 -8.08 17.40 -6.82
C GLY A 132 -9.33 18.21 -6.49
N GLU A 133 -10.00 18.80 -7.49
CA GLU A 133 -11.44 19.10 -7.35
C GLU A 133 -12.22 17.78 -7.44
N GLY A 134 -12.38 17.09 -6.30
CA GLY A 134 -13.17 15.84 -6.20
C GLY A 134 -12.38 14.54 -6.36
N GLY A 135 -11.05 14.59 -6.30
CA GLY A 135 -10.16 13.42 -6.18
C GLY A 135 -9.50 13.37 -4.79
N GLU A 136 -9.09 12.17 -4.36
CA GLU A 136 -8.29 11.97 -3.14
C GLU A 136 -6.87 12.49 -3.36
N THR A 137 -6.32 13.22 -2.39
CA THR A 137 -4.95 13.73 -2.46
C THR A 137 -3.97 12.57 -2.34
N ASP A 138 -2.98 12.53 -3.23
CA ASP A 138 -1.89 11.56 -3.13
C ASP A 138 -1.03 11.88 -1.89
N LEU A 139 -1.22 11.07 -0.85
CA LEU A 139 -0.53 11.24 0.44
C LEU A 139 0.95 10.86 0.34
N ASP A 140 1.31 9.91 -0.52
CA ASP A 140 2.70 9.47 -0.70
C ASP A 140 3.52 10.60 -1.32
N ALA A 141 2.97 11.27 -2.34
CA ALA A 141 3.58 12.46 -2.93
C ALA A 141 3.76 13.60 -1.90
N LEU A 142 2.80 13.78 -0.99
CA LEU A 142 2.92 14.74 0.11
C LEU A 142 4.02 14.36 1.11
N VAL A 143 4.13 13.08 1.48
CA VAL A 143 5.15 12.57 2.40
C VAL A 143 6.53 12.76 1.79
N VAL A 144 6.74 12.33 0.54
CA VAL A 144 8.03 12.48 -0.17
C VAL A 144 8.45 13.94 -0.24
N LEU A 145 7.54 14.84 -0.65
CA LEU A 145 7.82 16.28 -0.69
C LEU A 145 8.14 16.85 0.69
N ALA A 146 7.39 16.46 1.71
CA ALA A 146 7.60 16.93 3.08
C ALA A 146 8.95 16.47 3.63
N PHE A 147 9.28 15.19 3.42
CA PHE A 147 10.52 14.58 3.88
C PHE A 147 11.75 15.22 3.21
N LEU A 148 11.74 15.31 1.88
CA LEU A 148 12.81 15.98 1.13
C LEU A 148 12.95 17.47 1.48
N HIS A 149 11.85 18.14 1.82
CA HIS A 149 11.89 19.55 2.22
C HIS A 149 12.52 19.76 3.60
N GLN A 150 12.36 18.81 4.51
CA GLN A 150 12.94 18.87 5.86
C GLN A 150 14.45 18.60 5.87
N HIS A 151 14.97 17.90 4.86
CA HIS A 151 16.40 17.63 4.71
C HIS A 151 17.08 18.72 3.88
N GLU A 152 18.20 19.26 4.37
CA GLU A 152 19.04 20.20 3.60
C GLU A 152 19.94 19.48 2.60
N ASP A 153 20.42 18.28 2.96
CA ASP A 153 21.28 17.43 2.15
C ASP A 153 20.47 16.47 1.26
N ALA A 154 21.15 15.78 0.35
CA ALA A 154 20.52 14.75 -0.49
C ALA A 154 20.10 13.54 0.35
N VAL A 155 18.94 12.99 0.04
CA VAL A 155 18.28 11.87 0.75
C VAL A 155 18.29 10.64 -0.16
N SER A 156 18.53 9.44 0.36
CA SER A 156 18.46 8.22 -0.45
C SER A 156 17.02 7.83 -0.78
N LEU A 157 16.82 7.06 -1.86
CA LEU A 157 15.50 6.52 -2.18
C LEU A 157 15.00 5.57 -1.08
N ASP A 158 15.87 4.75 -0.50
CA ASP A 158 15.53 3.88 0.65
C ASP A 158 15.02 4.69 1.86
N GLU A 159 15.59 5.86 2.16
CA GLU A 159 15.11 6.74 3.24
C GLU A 159 13.72 7.31 2.93
N LEU A 160 13.41 7.55 1.65
CA LEU A 160 12.08 7.98 1.22
C LEU A 160 11.06 6.84 1.31
N ASP A 161 11.45 5.63 0.93
CA ASP A 161 10.63 4.42 1.05
C ASP A 161 10.26 4.18 2.53
N GLU A 162 11.25 4.22 3.42
CA GLU A 162 11.02 4.11 4.86
C GLU A 162 10.07 5.20 5.37
N ALA A 163 10.20 6.44 4.89
CA ALA A 163 9.32 7.54 5.29
C ALA A 163 7.86 7.35 4.84
N VAL A 164 7.64 6.77 3.65
CA VAL A 164 6.30 6.44 3.14
C VAL A 164 5.73 5.24 3.91
N LEU A 165 6.52 4.19 4.13
CA LEU A 165 6.12 2.99 4.87
C LEU A 165 5.73 3.27 6.32
N GLN A 166 6.49 4.13 7.01
CA GLN A 166 6.20 4.51 8.41
C GLN A 166 4.80 5.14 8.57
N TYR A 167 4.25 5.75 7.52
CA TYR A 167 2.89 6.28 7.55
C TYR A 167 1.84 5.20 7.30
N LEU A 168 2.09 4.27 6.37
CA LEU A 168 1.20 3.14 6.10
C LEU A 168 1.03 2.25 7.35
N ASP A 169 2.08 2.07 8.14
CA ASP A 169 2.03 1.34 9.42
C ASP A 169 1.22 2.05 10.53
N GLY A 170 1.04 3.38 10.45
CA GLY A 170 0.27 4.18 11.41
C GLY A 170 -1.18 4.46 10.97
N GLY A 171 -1.54 4.08 9.74
CA GLY A 171 -2.69 4.58 9.01
C GLY A 171 -3.41 3.51 8.21
N ALA A 172 -4.20 2.70 8.93
CA ALA A 172 -5.44 2.07 8.47
C ALA A 172 -5.32 0.62 7.90
N PRO A 173 -6.47 -0.04 7.71
CA PRO A 173 -6.67 -1.46 7.96
C PRO A 173 -6.26 -2.30 6.75
N ASP A 174 -6.20 -3.62 6.93
CA ASP A 174 -6.56 -4.53 5.84
C ASP A 174 -7.80 -3.96 5.14
N CYS A 175 -7.61 -3.56 3.89
CA CYS A 175 -8.72 -3.29 3.00
C CYS A 175 -9.52 -4.60 2.92
N SER A 176 -10.56 -4.73 3.76
CA SER A 176 -11.63 -5.72 3.60
C SER A 176 -12.56 -5.35 2.42
N CYS A 177 -11.98 -4.68 1.44
CA CYS A 177 -12.48 -4.32 0.14
C CYS A 177 -11.93 -5.37 -0.81
N PRO A 178 -12.77 -6.15 -1.50
CA PRO A 178 -12.24 -7.19 -2.36
C PRO A 178 -11.53 -6.61 -3.59
N ASP A 179 -11.69 -5.32 -3.93
CA ASP A 179 -11.18 -4.62 -5.14
C ASP A 179 -9.78 -3.97 -4.97
N CYS A 180 -9.02 -4.33 -3.95
CA CYS A 180 -7.76 -3.70 -3.55
C CYS A 180 -6.55 -4.43 -4.17
N THR A 181 -6.09 -4.01 -5.35
CA THR A 181 -4.85 -4.49 -5.98
C THR A 181 -3.64 -3.70 -5.47
N SER A 182 -3.32 -3.77 -4.19
CA SER A 182 -2.07 -3.22 -3.67
C SER A 182 -0.97 -4.28 -3.70
N LEU A 183 0.16 -3.95 -4.32
CA LEU A 183 1.44 -4.63 -4.09
C LEU A 183 1.68 -4.78 -2.56
N PRO A 184 2.44 -5.77 -2.09
CA PRO A 184 2.94 -5.81 -0.72
C PRO A 184 3.45 -4.41 -0.32
N ALA A 185 3.12 -3.90 0.88
CA ALA A 185 3.33 -2.48 1.22
C ALA A 185 4.78 -2.01 0.98
N ASP A 186 5.74 -2.91 1.19
CA ASP A 186 7.17 -2.78 0.87
C ASP A 186 7.44 -2.60 -0.63
N LEU A 187 6.84 -3.41 -1.51
CA LEU A 187 6.97 -3.28 -2.97
C LEU A 187 6.12 -2.14 -3.55
N ALA A 188 4.95 -1.86 -2.95
CA ALA A 188 4.07 -0.75 -3.32
C ALA A 188 4.74 0.60 -3.02
N GLY A 189 5.37 0.72 -1.86
CA GLY A 189 6.12 1.91 -1.45
C GLY A 189 7.29 2.19 -2.39
N MET A 190 8.09 1.16 -2.71
CA MET A 190 9.22 1.29 -3.64
C MET A 190 8.78 1.73 -5.05
N GLU A 191 7.77 1.08 -5.64
CA GLU A 191 7.25 1.51 -6.95
C GLU A 191 6.61 2.91 -6.89
N ALA A 192 5.94 3.25 -5.78
CA ALA A 192 5.34 4.58 -5.58
C ALA A 192 6.41 5.68 -5.50
N VAL A 193 7.45 5.51 -4.69
CA VAL A 193 8.54 6.49 -4.54
C VAL A 193 9.30 6.67 -5.84
N GLU A 194 9.66 5.59 -6.54
CA GLU A 194 10.33 5.69 -7.84
C GLU A 194 9.49 6.49 -8.85
N ASN A 195 8.18 6.22 -8.91
CA ASN A 195 7.26 6.93 -9.80
C ASN A 195 7.12 8.42 -9.41
N ILE A 196 6.95 8.72 -8.12
CA ILE A 196 6.85 10.09 -7.61
C ILE A 196 8.15 10.85 -7.91
N VAL A 197 9.30 10.26 -7.62
CA VAL A 197 10.61 10.86 -7.84
C VAL A 197 10.88 11.09 -9.34
N ALA A 198 10.44 10.18 -10.21
CA ALA A 198 10.50 10.37 -11.65
C ALA A 198 9.66 11.59 -12.10
N VAL A 199 8.44 11.75 -11.58
CA VAL A 199 7.59 12.93 -11.85
C VAL A 199 8.25 14.21 -11.33
N LEU A 200 8.77 14.19 -10.10
CA LEU A 200 9.51 15.32 -9.52
C LEU A 200 10.70 15.73 -10.40
N ASN A 201 11.44 14.76 -10.93
CA ASN A 201 12.59 15.02 -11.79
C ASN A 201 12.18 15.66 -13.12
N GLU A 202 11.11 15.18 -13.77
CA GLU A 202 10.56 15.77 -15.00
C GLU A 202 10.06 17.22 -14.81
N PHE A 203 9.59 17.55 -13.61
CA PHE A 203 9.22 18.93 -13.26
C PHE A 203 10.41 19.81 -12.85
N GLY A 204 11.62 19.25 -12.76
CA GLY A 204 12.81 19.94 -12.28
C GLY A 204 12.77 20.24 -10.78
N MET A 205 12.02 19.42 -10.03
CA MET A 205 11.84 19.58 -8.59
C MET A 205 12.96 18.94 -7.79
N VAL A 206 13.58 17.89 -8.32
CA VAL A 206 14.70 17.20 -7.67
C VAL A 206 15.94 17.20 -8.56
N VAL A 207 17.11 17.16 -7.93
CA VAL A 207 18.37 16.76 -8.56
C VAL A 207 18.62 15.32 -8.17
N LEU A 208 18.57 14.42 -9.15
CA LEU A 208 18.90 13.00 -8.94
C LEU A 208 20.38 12.74 -9.14
N ARG A 209 20.98 12.01 -8.20
CA ARG A 209 22.36 11.52 -8.28
C ARG A 209 22.40 10.07 -7.82
N GLU A 210 22.59 9.15 -8.76
CA GLU A 210 22.56 7.71 -8.51
C GLU A 210 21.25 7.29 -7.83
N ASP A 211 21.27 7.11 -6.50
CA ASP A 211 20.18 6.67 -5.62
C ASP A 211 19.75 7.78 -4.63
N THR A 212 20.14 9.03 -4.85
CA THR A 212 19.79 10.16 -3.98
C THR A 212 19.01 11.26 -4.69
N ALA A 213 18.11 11.90 -3.95
CA ALA A 213 17.29 13.02 -4.39
C ALA A 213 17.48 14.24 -3.47
N GLU A 214 17.59 15.42 -4.08
CA GLU A 214 17.69 16.71 -3.39
C GLU A 214 16.70 17.71 -3.99
N LEU A 215 15.90 18.41 -3.17
CA LEU A 215 14.98 19.44 -3.70
C LEU A 215 15.74 20.62 -4.30
N THR A 216 15.35 21.01 -5.51
CA THR A 216 15.79 22.25 -6.13
C THR A 216 15.23 23.48 -5.40
N PRO A 217 15.80 24.68 -5.56
CA PRO A 217 15.22 25.90 -5.02
C PRO A 217 13.79 26.18 -5.50
N LEU A 218 13.43 25.73 -6.71
CA LEU A 218 12.08 25.82 -7.25
C LEU A 218 11.11 24.92 -6.48
N ALA A 219 11.51 23.67 -6.23
CA ALA A 219 10.70 22.76 -5.43
C ALA A 219 10.55 23.25 -3.99
N ARG A 220 11.63 23.71 -3.34
CA ARG A 220 11.54 24.23 -1.97
C ARG A 220 10.55 25.40 -1.87
N TRP A 221 10.60 26.34 -2.82
CA TRP A 221 9.63 27.42 -2.92
C TRP A 221 8.20 26.89 -3.11
N PHE A 222 7.99 25.94 -4.01
CA PHE A 222 6.68 25.34 -4.27
C PHE A 222 6.11 24.65 -3.04
N THR A 223 6.92 23.80 -2.40
CA THR A 223 6.57 23.05 -1.19
C THR A 223 6.23 24.01 -0.04
N ASP A 224 7.02 25.07 0.15
CA ASP A 224 6.73 26.13 1.14
C ASP A 224 5.39 26.83 0.88
N VAL A 225 5.12 27.19 -0.37
CA VAL A 225 3.85 27.86 -0.74
C VAL A 225 2.68 26.91 -0.54
N MET A 226 2.80 25.66 -0.98
CA MET A 226 1.75 24.65 -0.93
C MET A 226 1.37 24.32 0.51
N PHE A 227 2.34 23.98 1.37
CA PHE A 227 2.05 23.65 2.77
C PHE A 227 1.54 24.88 3.54
N ARG A 228 2.06 26.08 3.26
CA ARG A 228 1.58 27.31 3.90
C ARG A 228 0.14 27.66 3.51
N GLN A 229 -0.25 27.40 2.27
CA GLN A 229 -1.62 27.64 1.80
C GLN A 229 -2.61 26.60 2.32
N SER A 230 -2.15 25.36 2.49
CA SER A 230 -2.96 24.25 2.99
C SER A 230 -3.03 24.22 4.52
N ALA A 231 -2.08 24.87 5.20
CA ALA A 231 -2.00 24.91 6.65
C ALA A 231 -3.25 25.54 7.29
N PRO A 232 -3.69 25.04 8.46
CA PRO A 232 -4.70 25.70 9.26
C PRO A 232 -4.31 27.15 9.57
N SER A 233 -5.31 28.03 9.67
CA SER A 233 -5.08 29.44 9.97
C SER A 233 -4.33 29.62 11.29
N ALA A 234 -3.35 30.52 11.35
CA ALA A 234 -2.48 30.67 12.51
C ALA A 234 -3.21 31.17 13.77
N ASP A 235 -4.42 31.72 13.63
CA ASP A 235 -5.25 32.26 14.72
C ASP A 235 -6.20 31.24 15.37
N VAL A 236 -6.31 30.03 14.83
CA VAL A 236 -7.13 28.97 15.45
C VAL A 236 -6.52 28.51 16.77
N ASP A 237 -7.34 27.93 17.65
CA ASP A 237 -6.84 27.30 18.88
C ASP A 237 -6.16 25.95 18.61
N ALA A 238 -5.39 25.46 19.57
CA ALA A 238 -4.67 24.19 19.48
C ALA A 238 -5.59 23.00 19.17
N GLY A 239 -6.84 23.01 19.65
CA GLY A 239 -7.77 21.91 19.38
C GLY A 239 -8.20 21.86 17.92
N ALA A 240 -8.56 23.00 17.34
CA ALA A 240 -8.89 23.11 15.92
C ALA A 240 -7.68 22.74 15.03
N LEU A 241 -6.46 23.15 15.42
CA LEU A 241 -5.23 22.75 14.75
C LEU A 241 -5.04 21.23 14.77
N VAL A 242 -5.03 20.62 15.96
CA VAL A 242 -4.74 19.19 16.13
C VAL A 242 -5.78 18.32 15.44
N ASN A 243 -7.07 18.68 15.49
CA ASN A 243 -8.11 17.92 14.80
C ASN A 243 -7.89 17.83 13.29
N VAL A 244 -7.35 18.89 12.66
CA VAL A 244 -7.03 18.86 11.22
C VAL A 244 -5.79 18.02 10.97
N LEU A 245 -4.74 18.20 11.76
CA LEU A 245 -3.45 17.58 11.51
C LEU A 245 -3.36 16.11 11.94
N SER A 246 -4.22 15.65 12.86
CA SER A 246 -4.18 14.27 13.39
C SER A 246 -4.50 13.18 12.36
N GLY A 247 -5.07 13.54 11.21
CA GLY A 247 -5.31 12.61 10.10
C GLY A 247 -4.18 12.59 9.07
N LEU A 248 -3.10 13.34 9.29
CA LEU A 248 -2.00 13.48 8.34
C LEU A 248 -0.73 12.78 8.87
N PRO A 249 0.17 12.33 7.98
CA PRO A 249 1.49 11.86 8.37
C PRO A 249 2.24 12.90 9.21
N ASP A 250 3.02 12.46 10.21
CA ASP A 250 3.74 13.35 11.13
C ASP A 250 4.66 14.33 10.39
N THR A 251 5.36 13.86 9.36
CA THR A 251 6.22 14.66 8.48
C THR A 251 5.44 15.81 7.82
N VAL A 252 4.19 15.56 7.40
CA VAL A 252 3.31 16.55 6.79
C VAL A 252 2.73 17.49 7.85
N ALA A 253 2.23 16.94 8.96
CA ALA A 253 1.69 17.70 10.08
C ALA A 253 2.71 18.70 10.66
N SER A 254 3.98 18.29 10.78
CA SER A 254 5.08 19.14 11.24
C SER A 254 5.28 20.35 10.32
N LEU A 255 5.24 20.20 9.00
CA LEU A 255 5.32 21.33 8.08
C LEU A 255 4.08 22.24 8.15
N MET A 256 2.89 21.65 8.19
CA MET A 256 1.63 22.40 8.20
C MET A 256 1.38 23.14 9.52
N CYS A 257 2.00 22.73 10.63
CA CYS A 257 1.88 23.42 11.92
C CYS A 257 2.76 24.68 12.04
N ARG A 258 3.81 24.82 11.21
CA ARG A 258 4.81 25.90 11.31
C ARG A 258 4.20 27.31 11.37
N PRO A 259 3.21 27.68 10.53
CA PRO A 259 2.59 29.01 10.62
C PRO A 259 1.93 29.29 11.97
N TRP A 260 1.30 28.27 12.57
CA TRP A 260 0.65 28.38 13.88
C TRP A 260 1.67 28.52 15.02
N LEU A 261 2.76 27.77 14.96
CA LEU A 261 3.88 27.86 15.91
C LEU A 261 4.58 29.23 15.82
N ALA A 262 4.85 29.72 14.61
CA ALA A 262 5.51 31.00 14.38
C ALA A 262 4.70 32.21 14.88
N ALA A 263 3.37 32.07 15.03
CA ALA A 263 2.50 33.11 15.56
C ALA A 263 2.52 33.21 17.10
N ARG A 264 3.22 32.32 17.80
CA ARG A 264 3.21 32.18 19.27
C ARG A 264 4.63 32.16 19.83
N ALA A 265 4.77 32.51 21.11
CA ALA A 265 6.00 32.23 21.83
C ALA A 265 6.11 30.71 22.10
N PRO A 266 7.30 30.08 22.00
CA PRO A 266 7.45 28.62 22.15
C PRO A 266 6.78 28.04 23.40
N VAL A 267 6.98 28.68 24.55
CA VAL A 267 6.35 28.26 25.82
C VAL A 267 4.83 28.36 25.79
N ALA A 268 4.28 29.38 25.13
CA ALA A 268 2.82 29.56 25.03
C ALA A 268 2.20 28.53 24.09
N ALA A 269 2.82 28.30 22.93
CA ALA A 269 2.41 27.28 21.96
C ALA A 269 2.42 25.88 22.58
N ALA A 270 3.54 25.48 23.19
CA ALA A 270 3.65 24.19 23.86
C ALA A 270 2.62 24.05 24.98
N ARG A 271 2.42 25.07 25.82
CA ARG A 271 1.41 25.00 26.89
C ARG A 271 -0.01 24.78 26.34
N GLU A 272 -0.36 25.42 25.24
CA GLU A 272 -1.67 25.27 24.60
C GLU A 272 -1.87 23.84 24.06
N LEU A 273 -0.88 23.31 23.33
CA LEU A 273 -0.88 21.95 22.78
C LEU A 273 -0.89 20.88 23.88
N LEU A 274 -0.03 21.03 24.89
CA LEU A 274 0.07 20.09 26.01
C LEU A 274 -1.23 20.06 26.84
N ALA A 275 -1.85 21.22 27.08
CA ALA A 275 -3.13 21.30 27.78
C ALA A 275 -4.26 20.62 26.99
N PHE A 276 -4.28 20.79 25.67
CA PHE A 276 -5.22 20.07 24.81
C PHE A 276 -4.98 18.56 24.83
N GLY A 277 -3.75 18.11 24.60
CA GLY A 277 -3.39 16.70 24.57
C GLY A 277 -3.67 15.97 25.89
N GLN A 278 -3.48 16.65 27.03
CA GLN A 278 -3.83 16.13 28.34
C GLN A 278 -5.34 15.79 28.45
N ALA A 279 -6.21 16.60 27.85
CA ALA A 279 -7.66 16.41 27.87
C ALA A 279 -8.19 15.53 26.73
N ALA A 280 -7.37 15.27 25.71
CA ALA A 280 -7.76 14.57 24.49
C ALA A 280 -7.66 13.04 24.60
N SER A 281 -8.32 12.36 23.66
CA SER A 281 -8.18 10.92 23.40
C SER A 281 -6.85 10.62 22.70
N GLY A 282 -6.48 9.34 22.64
CA GLY A 282 -5.20 8.82 22.16
C GLY A 282 -4.58 9.50 20.94
N PRO A 283 -5.16 9.35 19.73
CA PRO A 283 -4.57 9.91 18.51
C PRO A 283 -4.37 11.43 18.57
N LEU A 284 -5.38 12.15 19.06
CA LEU A 284 -5.31 13.61 19.23
C LEU A 284 -4.25 14.03 20.26
N ARG A 285 -4.06 13.25 21.33
CA ARG A 285 -3.00 13.49 22.32
C ARG A 285 -1.62 13.30 21.71
N LEU A 286 -1.41 12.20 20.98
CA LEU A 286 -0.13 11.89 20.34
C LEU A 286 0.25 12.99 19.35
N THR A 287 -0.67 13.40 18.47
CA THR A 287 -0.44 14.53 17.56
C THR A 287 -0.15 15.81 18.34
N ALA A 288 -0.94 16.17 19.36
CA ALA A 288 -0.70 17.39 20.13
C ALA A 288 0.68 17.42 20.81
N PHE A 289 1.12 16.28 21.36
CA PHE A 289 2.43 16.18 22.00
C PHE A 289 3.56 16.16 20.98
N SER A 290 3.39 15.51 19.83
CA SER A 290 4.33 15.57 18.69
C SER A 290 4.54 17.02 18.24
N LEU A 291 3.46 17.77 17.99
CA LEU A 291 3.52 19.19 17.64
C LEU A 291 4.10 20.07 18.76
N ALA A 292 3.92 19.70 20.04
CA ALA A 292 4.53 20.44 21.14
C ALA A 292 6.06 20.28 21.17
N ARG A 293 6.60 19.16 20.66
CA ARG A 293 8.05 18.93 20.57
C ARG A 293 8.70 19.87 19.54
N GLU A 294 7.97 20.23 18.48
CA GLU A 294 8.39 21.20 17.45
C GLU A 294 8.61 22.62 18.00
N CYS A 295 8.14 22.93 19.21
CA CYS A 295 8.43 24.20 19.89
C CYS A 295 9.91 24.29 20.33
N GLY A 296 10.65 23.18 20.30
CA GLY A 296 12.07 23.13 20.64
C GLY A 296 12.38 23.27 22.14
N PRO A 297 13.66 23.34 22.52
CA PRO A 297 14.10 23.32 23.92
C PRO A 297 13.64 24.54 24.73
N ASP A 298 13.37 25.67 24.07
CA ASP A 298 12.84 26.88 24.72
C ASP A 298 11.45 26.68 25.32
N ALA A 299 10.73 25.62 24.93
CA ALA A 299 9.45 25.23 25.50
C ALA A 299 9.56 24.47 26.83
N ALA A 300 10.77 24.19 27.33
CA ALA A 300 10.99 23.39 28.55
C ALA A 300 10.13 23.80 29.76
N PRO A 301 9.84 25.09 30.04
CA PRO A 301 8.95 25.45 31.14
C PRO A 301 7.53 24.84 31.04
N ALA A 302 6.97 24.74 29.83
CA ALA A 302 5.64 24.15 29.63
C ALA A 302 5.67 22.62 29.86
N TRP A 303 6.73 21.96 29.40
CA TRP A 303 6.96 20.55 29.65
C TRP A 303 7.19 20.26 31.14
N GLN A 304 7.94 21.11 31.86
CA GLN A 304 8.14 21.00 33.31
C GLN A 304 6.82 21.10 34.09
N GLU A 305 5.90 21.98 33.67
CA GLU A 305 4.57 22.08 34.27
C GLU A 305 3.80 20.74 34.14
N LEU A 306 3.77 20.16 32.94
CA LEU A 306 3.10 18.88 32.68
C LEU A 306 3.79 17.71 33.40
N ALA A 307 5.12 17.72 33.49
CA ALA A 307 5.92 16.66 34.14
C ALA A 307 5.60 16.48 35.64
N THR A 308 5.04 17.50 36.29
CA THR A 308 4.56 17.40 37.69
C THR A 308 3.34 16.51 37.85
N LEU A 309 2.62 16.23 36.77
CA LEU A 309 1.41 15.43 36.78
C LEU A 309 1.73 13.94 36.63
N LYS A 310 0.88 13.11 37.23
CA LYS A 310 0.81 11.68 36.90
C LYS A 310 0.16 11.49 35.53
N GLY A 311 0.22 10.28 35.00
CA GLY A 311 -0.40 9.98 33.73
C GLY A 311 0.38 10.58 32.56
N ALA A 312 -0.30 11.41 31.75
CA ALA A 312 0.27 12.09 30.58
C ALA A 312 1.53 12.94 30.87
N GLY A 313 1.85 13.22 32.14
CA GLY A 313 3.15 13.77 32.54
C GLY A 313 4.35 12.87 32.21
N ALA A 314 4.13 11.58 31.91
CA ALA A 314 5.17 10.65 31.44
C ALA A 314 5.83 11.15 30.15
N TYR A 315 5.04 11.60 29.16
CA TYR A 315 5.55 12.20 27.91
C TYR A 315 6.49 13.37 28.17
N ALA A 316 6.14 14.23 29.14
CA ALA A 316 6.96 15.37 29.49
C ALA A 316 8.27 14.98 30.18
N ARG A 317 8.24 13.97 31.06
CA ARG A 317 9.46 13.46 31.72
C ARG A 317 10.40 12.79 30.73
N VAL A 318 9.88 12.04 29.76
CA VAL A 318 10.67 11.46 28.66
C VAL A 318 11.29 12.57 27.81
N TRP A 319 10.51 13.56 27.35
CA TRP A 319 11.04 14.68 26.57
C TRP A 319 12.12 15.46 27.32
N LEU A 320 11.92 15.73 28.63
CA LEU A 320 12.93 16.43 29.45
C LEU A 320 14.21 15.60 29.63
N ALA A 321 14.10 14.28 29.83
CA ALA A 321 15.24 13.39 29.91
C ALA A 321 16.06 13.41 28.60
N GLU A 322 15.39 13.42 27.44
CA GLU A 322 16.05 13.57 26.14
C GLU A 322 16.81 14.90 26.03
N GLN A 323 16.24 16.02 26.50
CA GLN A 323 16.92 17.32 26.47
C GLN A 323 18.19 17.34 27.36
N GLU A 324 18.19 16.56 28.42
CA GLU A 324 19.32 16.41 29.34
C GLU A 324 20.28 15.28 28.93
N ASN A 325 19.99 14.57 27.83
CA ASN A 325 20.69 13.37 27.39
C ASN A 325 20.79 12.32 28.52
N ALA A 326 19.70 12.15 29.26
CA ALA A 326 19.51 11.20 30.35
C ALA A 326 18.59 10.05 29.92
N GLU A 327 18.77 8.88 30.52
CA GLU A 327 17.87 7.75 30.30
C GLU A 327 16.51 8.03 30.97
N PRO A 328 15.39 7.91 30.23
CA PRO A 328 14.07 8.04 30.81
C PRO A 328 13.76 6.92 31.81
N ALA A 329 12.88 7.19 32.77
CA ALA A 329 12.45 6.18 33.72
C ALA A 329 11.62 5.08 33.03
N GLU A 330 11.91 3.81 33.33
CA GLU A 330 11.20 2.64 32.80
C GLU A 330 9.68 2.73 33.02
N ALA A 331 9.25 3.27 34.17
CA ALA A 331 7.84 3.50 34.47
C ALA A 331 7.17 4.50 33.52
N ASP A 332 7.90 5.54 33.07
CA ASP A 332 7.38 6.53 32.14
C ASP A 332 7.30 5.96 30.71
N LEU A 333 8.32 5.20 30.28
CA LEU A 333 8.31 4.50 29.01
C LEU A 333 7.18 3.47 28.93
N THR A 334 6.99 2.70 30.01
CA THR A 334 5.88 1.74 30.13
C THR A 334 4.53 2.45 30.04
N TRP A 335 4.37 3.60 30.69
CA TRP A 335 3.12 4.36 30.64
C TRP A 335 2.80 4.83 29.22
N ILE A 336 3.79 5.39 28.51
CA ILE A 336 3.63 5.83 27.11
C ILE A 336 3.31 4.65 26.19
N PHE A 337 4.00 3.52 26.35
CA PHE A 337 3.72 2.31 25.59
C PHE A 337 2.25 1.89 25.77
N VAL A 338 1.77 1.83 27.02
CA VAL A 338 0.37 1.47 27.29
C VAL A 338 -0.62 2.46 26.69
N ASP A 339 -0.34 3.78 26.72
CA ASP A 339 -1.20 4.81 26.13
C ASP A 339 -1.25 4.70 24.60
N THR A 340 -0.09 4.54 23.94
CA THR A 340 0.00 4.37 22.48
C THR A 340 -0.75 3.13 22.02
N VAL A 341 -0.49 1.96 22.62
CA VAL A 341 -1.19 0.73 22.22
C VAL A 341 -2.68 0.83 22.54
N SER A 342 -3.08 1.38 23.69
CA SER A 342 -4.50 1.58 24.00
C SER A 342 -5.21 2.45 22.96
N SER A 343 -4.51 3.46 22.44
CA SER A 343 -5.02 4.34 21.38
C SER A 343 -5.26 3.59 20.07
N MET A 344 -4.33 2.72 19.67
CA MET A 344 -4.50 1.85 18.50
C MET A 344 -5.68 0.90 18.69
N LEU A 345 -5.81 0.30 19.88
CA LEU A 345 -6.91 -0.62 20.21
C LEU A 345 -8.29 0.03 20.25
N ASP A 346 -8.37 1.33 20.50
CA ASP A 346 -9.64 2.05 20.41
C ASP A 346 -10.06 2.31 18.96
N ALA A 347 -9.09 2.34 18.03
CA ALA A 347 -9.34 2.41 16.59
C ALA A 347 -9.67 1.04 15.95
N MET A 348 -9.39 -0.07 16.66
CA MET A 348 -9.64 -1.45 16.20
C MET A 348 -10.70 -2.15 17.07
N PRO A 349 -12.00 -1.94 16.79
CA PRO A 349 -13.09 -2.48 17.62
C PRO A 349 -13.21 -4.02 17.57
N ASP A 350 -12.68 -4.67 16.54
CA ASP A 350 -12.78 -6.12 16.32
C ASP A 350 -11.68 -6.94 17.04
N GLY A 351 -10.75 -6.29 17.76
CA GLY A 351 -9.69 -6.92 18.55
C GLY A 351 -8.29 -6.76 17.95
N LEU A 352 -7.25 -7.28 18.63
CA LEU A 352 -5.88 -7.28 18.10
C LEU A 352 -5.72 -8.35 17.01
N PRO A 353 -5.19 -7.99 15.83
CA PRO A 353 -4.59 -8.96 14.92
C PRO A 353 -3.45 -9.71 15.62
N PRO A 354 -3.27 -11.02 15.37
CA PRO A 354 -2.17 -11.80 15.94
C PRO A 354 -0.78 -11.19 15.67
N ASP A 355 -0.58 -10.63 14.48
CA ASP A 355 0.72 -10.12 14.03
C ASP A 355 1.12 -8.82 14.76
N LEU A 356 0.14 -8.03 15.18
CA LEU A 356 0.37 -6.80 15.93
C LEU A 356 0.95 -7.08 17.33
N VAL A 357 0.62 -8.21 17.97
CA VAL A 357 1.23 -8.59 19.26
C VAL A 357 2.72 -8.87 19.10
N SER A 358 3.09 -9.58 18.03
CA SER A 358 4.49 -9.87 17.70
C SER A 358 5.28 -8.61 17.39
N ALA A 359 4.70 -7.70 16.57
CA ALA A 359 5.31 -6.40 16.26
C ALA A 359 5.51 -5.54 17.52
N LEU A 360 4.54 -5.53 18.45
CA LEU A 360 4.65 -4.80 19.72
C LEU A 360 5.77 -5.33 20.63
N LEU A 361 6.07 -6.63 20.58
CA LEU A 361 7.17 -7.24 21.34
C LEU A 361 8.53 -6.97 20.70
N GLN A 362 8.60 -7.00 19.37
CA GLN A 362 9.81 -6.60 18.62
C GLN A 362 10.16 -5.13 18.89
N ALA A 363 9.15 -4.24 18.97
CA ALA A 363 9.35 -2.84 19.32
C ALA A 363 9.90 -2.61 20.75
N GLN A 364 9.90 -3.64 21.61
CA GLN A 364 10.52 -3.61 22.94
C GLN A 364 11.90 -4.28 22.98
N GLY A 365 12.51 -4.56 21.82
CA GLY A 365 13.87 -5.09 21.72
C GLY A 365 13.97 -6.59 22.01
N ASP A 366 13.10 -7.38 21.39
CA ASP A 366 12.98 -8.84 21.58
C ASP A 366 12.65 -9.29 23.02
N ALA A 367 12.03 -8.41 23.80
CA ALA A 367 11.62 -8.71 25.17
C ALA A 367 10.56 -9.84 25.20
N GLU A 368 10.76 -10.83 26.06
CA GLU A 368 9.75 -11.89 26.25
C GLU A 368 8.52 -11.33 26.98
N LEU A 369 7.32 -11.79 26.61
CA LEU A 369 6.07 -11.41 27.29
C LEU A 369 6.12 -11.61 28.82
N ALA A 370 6.90 -12.59 29.29
CA ALA A 370 7.09 -12.85 30.72
C ALA A 370 7.81 -11.71 31.46
N GLU A 371 8.63 -10.93 30.75
CA GLU A 371 9.34 -9.77 31.28
C GLU A 371 8.48 -8.49 31.22
N VAL A 372 7.62 -8.38 30.20
CA VAL A 372 6.75 -7.23 29.98
C VAL A 372 5.52 -7.23 30.90
N LEU A 373 4.91 -8.40 31.17
CA LEU A 373 3.67 -8.49 31.95
C LEU A 373 3.76 -7.91 33.38
N PRO A 374 4.83 -8.14 34.17
CA PRO A 374 4.98 -7.52 35.49
C PRO A 374 5.02 -5.99 35.43
N LEU A 375 5.74 -5.43 34.46
CA LEU A 375 5.85 -3.99 34.25
C LEU A 375 4.48 -3.37 33.92
N LEU A 376 3.71 -4.03 33.05
CA LEU A 376 2.34 -3.63 32.74
C LEU A 376 1.40 -3.75 33.94
N GLY A 377 1.59 -4.76 34.79
CA GLY A 377 0.80 -4.98 36.00
C GLY A 377 0.99 -3.89 37.05
N ASP A 378 2.20 -3.32 37.14
CA ASP A 378 2.53 -2.23 38.06
C ASP A 378 2.25 -0.83 37.46
N CYS A 379 1.90 -0.76 36.17
CA CYS A 379 1.58 0.48 35.48
C CYS A 379 0.24 1.08 35.95
N ASP A 380 0.22 2.37 36.29
CA ASP A 380 -0.98 3.08 36.76
C ASP A 380 -1.87 3.64 35.62
N HIS A 381 -1.57 3.30 34.36
CA HIS A 381 -2.36 3.69 33.20
C HIS A 381 -3.72 2.93 33.15
N PRO A 382 -4.86 3.59 32.87
CA PRO A 382 -6.19 2.94 32.85
C PRO A 382 -6.31 1.75 31.88
N GLY A 383 -5.62 1.83 30.74
CA GLY A 383 -5.54 0.78 29.72
C GLY A 383 -4.63 -0.41 30.07
N ALA A 384 -3.80 -0.31 31.13
CA ALA A 384 -2.83 -1.35 31.47
C ALA A 384 -3.51 -2.69 31.77
N ALA A 385 -4.61 -2.69 32.53
CA ALA A 385 -5.36 -3.91 32.84
C ALA A 385 -5.97 -4.56 31.58
N ARG A 386 -6.44 -3.75 30.62
CA ARG A 386 -6.96 -4.23 29.33
C ARG A 386 -5.84 -4.90 28.53
N LEU A 387 -4.66 -4.28 28.47
CA LEU A 387 -3.49 -4.81 27.78
C LEU A 387 -2.95 -6.08 28.42
N VAL A 388 -2.78 -6.12 29.75
CA VAL A 388 -2.43 -7.34 30.49
C VAL A 388 -3.43 -8.45 30.17
N THR A 389 -4.73 -8.16 30.15
CA THR A 389 -5.76 -9.14 29.81
C THR A 389 -5.62 -9.64 28.38
N LEU A 390 -5.40 -8.75 27.41
CA LEU A 390 -5.25 -9.11 25.99
C LEU A 390 -3.99 -9.94 25.75
N LEU A 391 -2.85 -9.53 26.30
CA LEU A 391 -1.58 -10.25 26.19
C LEU A 391 -1.62 -11.59 26.95
N THR A 392 -2.26 -11.63 28.13
CA THR A 392 -2.46 -12.88 28.88
C THR A 392 -3.45 -13.81 28.16
N ALA A 393 -4.49 -13.25 27.53
CA ALA A 393 -5.43 -14.03 26.71
C ALA A 393 -4.73 -14.59 25.47
N HIS A 394 -3.86 -13.81 24.83
CA HIS A 394 -3.01 -14.28 23.74
C HIS A 394 -2.07 -15.42 24.20
N LEU A 395 -1.51 -15.35 25.41
CA LEU A 395 -0.73 -16.44 26.02
C LEU A 395 -1.57 -17.67 26.39
N ALA A 396 -2.82 -17.47 26.81
CA ALA A 396 -3.71 -18.55 27.26
C ALA A 396 -4.49 -19.21 26.11
N ASN A 397 -4.72 -18.48 25.03
CA ASN A 397 -5.40 -18.86 23.80
C ASN A 397 -5.09 -17.81 22.70
N PRO A 398 -4.04 -17.99 21.89
CA PRO A 398 -3.63 -17.02 20.86
C PRO A 398 -4.71 -16.76 19.78
N PHE A 399 -5.83 -17.50 19.79
CA PHE A 399 -6.96 -17.36 18.89
C PHE A 399 -8.31 -17.26 19.64
N PRO A 400 -8.76 -16.05 20.02
CA PRO A 400 -9.97 -15.86 20.83
C PRO A 400 -11.28 -16.33 20.16
N GLY A 401 -11.31 -16.46 18.83
CA GLY A 401 -12.49 -16.81 18.05
C GLY A 401 -12.93 -18.28 18.09
N LEU A 402 -12.19 -19.18 18.75
CA LEU A 402 -12.41 -20.63 18.69
C LEU A 402 -12.92 -21.27 20.01
N GLY A 403 -12.97 -20.54 21.12
CA GLY A 403 -13.69 -20.97 22.34
C GLY A 403 -13.15 -22.21 23.07
N VAL A 404 -11.83 -22.46 23.08
CA VAL A 404 -11.24 -23.60 23.80
C VAL A 404 -10.33 -23.10 24.94
N PRO A 405 -10.61 -23.38 26.22
CA PRO A 405 -9.75 -22.94 27.32
C PRO A 405 -8.65 -23.97 27.65
N GLY A 406 -7.41 -23.49 27.72
CA GLY A 406 -6.34 -24.10 28.50
C GLY A 406 -5.47 -25.12 27.75
N LEU A 407 -4.41 -24.63 27.12
CA LEU A 407 -3.18 -25.39 26.88
C LEU A 407 -2.01 -24.40 27.00
N GLY A 408 -1.34 -24.39 28.16
CA GLY A 408 -0.06 -23.69 28.28
C GLY A 408 0.96 -24.34 27.37
N MET A 409 1.72 -23.54 26.62
CA MET A 409 2.76 -24.03 25.72
C MET A 409 4.13 -23.49 26.12
N ALA A 410 5.07 -24.41 26.26
CA ALA A 410 6.50 -24.20 26.41
C ALA A 410 7.12 -23.75 25.06
N PRO A 411 8.41 -23.35 25.01
CA PRO A 411 8.96 -22.55 23.92
C PRO A 411 8.93 -23.28 22.56
N LEU A 412 8.80 -22.48 21.50
CA LEU A 412 8.77 -22.86 20.08
C LEU A 412 9.79 -23.96 19.78
N SER A 413 9.28 -25.19 19.79
CA SER A 413 9.97 -26.36 19.27
C SER A 413 9.24 -26.76 18.00
N ARG A 414 10.01 -27.15 16.97
CA ARG A 414 9.52 -27.73 15.70
C ARG A 414 8.19 -28.46 15.89
N PRO A 415 7.17 -28.23 15.03
CA PRO A 415 5.90 -28.92 15.16
C PRO A 415 6.17 -30.42 15.24
N VAL A 416 5.72 -31.04 16.33
CA VAL A 416 5.70 -32.50 16.44
C VAL A 416 4.55 -32.94 15.56
N LEU A 417 4.80 -33.00 14.25
CA LEU A 417 3.89 -33.64 13.32
C LEU A 417 3.65 -35.07 13.82
N PRO A 418 2.39 -35.56 13.87
CA PRO A 418 2.12 -36.91 14.32
C PRO A 418 2.96 -37.90 13.50
N GLU A 419 3.56 -38.90 14.17
CA GLU A 419 4.33 -39.95 13.50
C GLU A 419 3.47 -40.61 12.40
N ARG A 420 4.14 -40.99 11.29
CA ARG A 420 3.62 -41.52 10.02
C ARG A 420 2.13 -41.96 10.05
N PRO A 421 1.27 -41.37 9.21
CA PRO A 421 -0.18 -41.32 9.43
C PRO A 421 -0.83 -42.70 9.58
N GLU A 422 -1.68 -42.87 10.62
CA GLU A 422 -2.49 -44.07 10.91
C GLU A 422 -3.39 -44.55 9.75
N ARG A 423 -3.52 -43.74 8.69
CA ARG A 423 -4.41 -43.96 7.53
C ARG A 423 -3.72 -43.80 6.18
N ALA A 424 -2.42 -44.09 6.10
CA ALA A 424 -1.63 -43.93 4.87
C ALA A 424 -2.24 -44.63 3.63
N ASP A 425 -2.96 -45.73 3.83
CA ASP A 425 -3.60 -46.50 2.75
C ASP A 425 -4.98 -45.94 2.33
N ALA A 426 -5.56 -44.99 3.08
CA ALA A 426 -6.88 -44.45 2.77
C ALA A 426 -6.86 -43.45 1.60
N ARG A 427 -8.04 -43.19 1.03
CA ARG A 427 -8.26 -42.10 0.07
C ARG A 427 -9.13 -41.02 0.69
N PHE A 428 -8.77 -39.77 0.49
CA PHE A 428 -9.55 -38.62 0.92
C PHE A 428 -10.34 -38.08 -0.26
N ARG A 429 -11.65 -37.95 -0.07
CA ARG A 429 -12.51 -37.15 -0.94
C ARG A 429 -12.52 -35.74 -0.40
N ILE A 430 -11.85 -34.85 -1.11
CA ILE A 430 -11.76 -33.42 -0.79
C ILE A 430 -12.60 -32.62 -1.78
N LYS A 431 -13.18 -31.52 -1.29
CA LYS A 431 -13.72 -30.47 -2.14
C LYS A 431 -12.77 -29.27 -2.08
N VAL A 432 -12.26 -28.86 -3.22
CA VAL A 432 -11.46 -27.65 -3.41
C VAL A 432 -12.37 -26.60 -4.03
N GLN A 433 -12.66 -25.55 -3.26
CA GLN A 433 -13.58 -24.48 -3.63
C GLN A 433 -12.78 -23.20 -3.75
N LEU A 434 -12.80 -22.59 -4.94
CA LEU A 434 -12.26 -21.24 -5.12
C LEU A 434 -13.19 -20.25 -4.41
N ARG A 435 -12.60 -19.37 -3.59
CA ARG A 435 -13.32 -18.32 -2.87
C ARG A 435 -13.60 -17.14 -3.80
N GLY A 436 -14.58 -16.31 -3.42
CA GLY A 436 -14.96 -15.10 -4.16
C GLY A 436 -15.74 -15.32 -5.47
N VAL A 437 -15.45 -16.36 -6.25
CA VAL A 437 -16.17 -16.65 -7.49
C VAL A 437 -17.47 -17.39 -7.20
N THR A 438 -18.62 -16.72 -7.40
CA THR A 438 -19.94 -17.24 -6.99
C THR A 438 -20.94 -17.46 -8.13
N LYS A 439 -20.70 -16.90 -9.32
CA LYS A 439 -21.66 -16.93 -10.44
C LYS A 439 -20.97 -17.33 -11.76
N PRO A 440 -20.94 -18.63 -12.09
CA PRO A 440 -21.23 -19.78 -11.21
C PRO A 440 -20.05 -20.05 -10.26
N PRO A 441 -20.27 -20.76 -9.12
CA PRO A 441 -19.18 -21.07 -8.21
C PRO A 441 -18.21 -22.07 -8.83
N VAL A 442 -16.92 -21.84 -8.62
CA VAL A 442 -15.84 -22.67 -9.17
C VAL A 442 -15.34 -23.63 -8.10
N TRP A 443 -15.50 -24.93 -8.32
CA TRP A 443 -14.98 -25.94 -7.41
C TRP A 443 -14.69 -27.26 -8.10
N ARG A 444 -13.82 -28.06 -7.48
CA ARG A 444 -13.46 -29.42 -7.89
C ARG A 444 -13.60 -30.36 -6.71
N ARG A 445 -14.13 -31.55 -6.94
CA ARG A 445 -14.17 -32.64 -5.95
C ARG A 445 -13.23 -33.72 -6.41
N MET A 446 -12.23 -33.98 -5.58
CA MET A 446 -11.13 -34.87 -5.90
C MET A 446 -11.04 -35.98 -4.89
N GLU A 447 -10.67 -37.16 -5.35
CA GLU A 447 -10.24 -38.26 -4.52
C GLU A 447 -8.73 -38.37 -4.64
N VAL A 448 -8.02 -38.24 -3.53
CA VAL A 448 -6.55 -38.25 -3.46
C VAL A 448 -6.06 -39.25 -2.41
N PRO A 449 -4.84 -39.77 -2.50
CA PRO A 449 -4.24 -40.53 -1.40
C PRO A 449 -4.20 -39.70 -0.11
N ALA A 450 -4.52 -40.30 1.04
CA ALA A 450 -4.46 -39.61 2.33
C ALA A 450 -3.01 -39.22 2.70
N ALA A 451 -2.03 -40.02 2.29
CA ALA A 451 -0.61 -39.73 2.43
C ALA A 451 -0.03 -38.93 1.24
N LEU A 452 -0.83 -38.07 0.61
CA LEU A 452 -0.32 -37.12 -0.38
C LEU A 452 0.37 -35.96 0.35
N SER A 453 1.61 -35.65 -0.01
CA SER A 453 2.32 -34.46 0.50
C SER A 453 1.73 -33.18 -0.10
N LEU A 454 1.91 -32.05 0.58
CA LEU A 454 1.31 -30.77 0.16
C LEU A 454 1.88 -30.28 -1.18
N ASP A 455 3.17 -30.45 -1.45
CA ASP A 455 3.79 -30.15 -2.76
C ASP A 455 3.10 -30.91 -3.92
N ARG A 456 2.71 -32.16 -3.67
CA ARG A 456 2.00 -32.99 -4.65
C ARG A 456 0.53 -32.63 -4.74
N LEU A 457 -0.09 -32.22 -3.62
CA LEU A 457 -1.45 -31.70 -3.61
C LEU A 457 -1.56 -30.41 -4.41
N HIS A 458 -0.56 -29.51 -4.31
CA HIS A 458 -0.45 -28.32 -5.13
C HIS A 458 -0.53 -28.70 -6.62
N GLY A 459 0.30 -29.65 -7.09
CA GLY A 459 0.28 -30.08 -8.49
C GLY A 459 -1.05 -30.71 -8.93
N VAL A 460 -1.77 -31.36 -8.01
CA VAL A 460 -3.13 -31.89 -8.25
C VAL A 460 -4.14 -30.75 -8.41
N ILE A 461 -4.05 -29.70 -7.58
CA ILE A 461 -4.94 -28.53 -7.66
C ILE A 461 -4.67 -27.77 -8.96
N GLN A 462 -3.41 -27.51 -9.31
CA GLN A 462 -3.00 -26.87 -10.56
C GLN A 462 -3.60 -27.59 -11.78
N ALA A 463 -3.43 -28.91 -11.86
CA ALA A 463 -4.00 -29.71 -12.94
C ALA A 463 -5.54 -29.72 -12.95
N ALA A 464 -6.17 -29.68 -11.77
CA ALA A 464 -7.62 -29.65 -11.64
C ALA A 464 -8.26 -28.31 -12.00
N MET A 465 -7.51 -27.21 -11.80
CA MET A 465 -7.91 -25.87 -12.22
C MET A 465 -7.53 -25.58 -13.68
N GLY A 466 -6.50 -26.23 -14.21
CA GLY A 466 -5.98 -25.95 -15.56
C GLY A 466 -4.94 -24.84 -15.60
N TRP A 467 -4.28 -24.61 -14.47
CA TRP A 467 -3.22 -23.62 -14.28
C TRP A 467 -1.83 -24.17 -14.57
N GLY A 468 -0.87 -23.26 -14.69
CA GLY A 468 0.48 -23.49 -15.22
C GLY A 468 1.57 -23.63 -14.16
N ASP A 469 1.26 -23.49 -12.87
CA ASP A 469 2.27 -23.49 -11.78
C ASP A 469 3.37 -22.43 -12.03
N SER A 470 2.95 -21.20 -12.36
CA SER A 470 3.85 -20.09 -12.74
C SER A 470 4.12 -19.11 -11.59
N HIS A 471 3.40 -19.25 -10.48
CA HIS A 471 3.40 -18.31 -9.37
C HIS A 471 3.59 -18.99 -8.02
N MET A 472 3.87 -18.20 -6.98
CA MET A 472 4.04 -18.69 -5.62
C MET A 472 2.73 -19.24 -5.02
N HIS A 473 2.86 -20.17 -4.07
CA HIS A 473 1.74 -20.75 -3.36
C HIS A 473 2.09 -21.10 -1.92
N ALA A 474 1.05 -21.20 -1.08
CA ALA A 474 1.16 -21.70 0.28
C ALA A 474 -0.12 -22.44 0.70
N PHE A 475 0.02 -23.38 1.64
CA PHE A 475 -1.09 -23.99 2.37
C PHE A 475 -1.10 -23.47 3.79
N SER A 476 -2.28 -23.37 4.40
CA SER A 476 -2.41 -23.04 5.82
C SER A 476 -3.44 -23.96 6.49
N ASP A 477 -3.10 -24.50 7.66
CA ASP A 477 -4.06 -25.18 8.53
C ASP A 477 -4.71 -24.24 9.57
N GLY A 478 -4.39 -22.94 9.47
CA GLY A 478 -4.81 -21.90 10.41
C GLY A 478 -3.90 -21.75 11.64
N GLN A 479 -2.88 -22.62 11.80
CA GLN A 479 -1.84 -22.49 12.82
C GLN A 479 -0.46 -22.29 12.21
N TYR A 480 -0.20 -22.96 11.09
CA TYR A 480 1.08 -22.96 10.40
C TYR A 480 0.88 -22.82 8.90
N GLU A 481 1.87 -22.20 8.26
CA GLU A 481 1.95 -22.11 6.81
C GLU A 481 2.97 -23.10 6.25
N TYR A 482 2.61 -23.68 5.11
CA TYR A 482 3.38 -24.70 4.44
C TYR A 482 3.60 -24.29 2.99
N GLY A 483 4.86 -24.22 2.58
CA GLY A 483 5.24 -23.81 1.24
C GLY A 483 6.65 -24.29 0.93
N LEU A 484 7.19 -23.86 -0.20
CA LEU A 484 8.60 -24.09 -0.48
C LEU A 484 9.45 -23.36 0.59
N PRO A 485 10.52 -23.98 1.11
CA PRO A 485 11.35 -23.36 2.11
C PRO A 485 11.98 -22.06 1.60
N ASP A 486 11.61 -20.96 2.24
CA ASP A 486 12.14 -19.63 1.98
C ASP A 486 12.61 -18.99 3.30
N PRO A 487 13.82 -18.41 3.37
CA PRO A 487 14.36 -17.83 4.60
C PRO A 487 13.59 -16.62 5.15
N GLU A 488 12.85 -15.91 4.30
CA GLU A 488 12.16 -14.66 4.64
C GLU A 488 10.69 -14.92 5.00
N LEU A 489 10.06 -15.94 4.39
CA LEU A 489 8.65 -16.27 4.62
C LEU A 489 8.40 -17.25 5.79
N GLY A 490 9.44 -17.92 6.31
CA GLY A 490 9.32 -18.76 7.50
C GLY A 490 8.42 -20.00 7.37
N HIS A 491 7.99 -20.36 6.15
CA HIS A 491 7.12 -21.50 5.88
C HIS A 491 7.74 -22.85 6.29
N HIS A 492 6.89 -23.77 6.76
CA HIS A 492 7.26 -25.16 6.90
C HIS A 492 7.35 -25.84 5.52
N ASP A 493 8.35 -26.71 5.33
CA ASP A 493 8.56 -27.39 4.05
C ASP A 493 7.37 -28.28 3.69
N GLU A 494 6.61 -27.87 2.68
CA GLU A 494 5.42 -28.58 2.20
C GLU A 494 5.68 -30.02 1.74
N ARG A 495 6.94 -30.35 1.41
CA ARG A 495 7.36 -31.70 1.00
C ARG A 495 7.40 -32.68 2.17
N GLU A 496 7.50 -32.16 3.40
CA GLU A 496 7.58 -32.95 4.63
C GLU A 496 6.21 -33.14 5.31
N VAL A 497 5.16 -32.47 4.81
CA VAL A 497 3.82 -32.46 5.40
C VAL A 497 2.81 -33.17 4.49
N TYR A 498 2.02 -34.06 5.08
CA TYR A 498 1.02 -34.86 4.38
C TYR A 498 -0.40 -34.39 4.69
N LEU A 499 -1.30 -34.50 3.72
CA LEU A 499 -2.70 -34.11 3.85
C LEU A 499 -3.40 -34.78 5.04
N SER A 500 -3.09 -36.05 5.31
CA SER A 500 -3.61 -36.80 6.46
C SER A 500 -3.07 -36.37 7.83
N GLN A 501 -2.01 -35.57 7.88
CA GLN A 501 -1.54 -34.94 9.12
C GLN A 501 -2.37 -33.70 9.46
N LEU A 502 -2.89 -33.01 8.44
CA LEU A 502 -3.69 -31.79 8.63
C LEU A 502 -5.20 -32.05 8.67
N LEU A 503 -5.69 -33.09 7.98
CA LEU A 503 -7.11 -33.44 7.90
C LEU A 503 -7.34 -34.82 8.54
N GLY A 504 -7.94 -34.85 9.74
CA GLY A 504 -8.19 -36.06 10.54
C GLY A 504 -9.60 -36.65 10.38
N GLY A 505 -10.57 -35.83 10.00
CA GLY A 505 -12.00 -36.17 9.94
C GLY A 505 -12.79 -35.39 8.89
N ALA A 506 -13.97 -35.91 8.53
CA ALA A 506 -14.85 -35.22 7.61
C ALA A 506 -15.33 -33.89 8.21
N GLY A 507 -15.21 -32.81 7.44
CA GLY A 507 -15.49 -31.43 7.87
C GLY A 507 -14.23 -30.61 8.15
N ASP A 508 -13.09 -31.26 8.36
CA ASP A 508 -11.80 -30.58 8.51
C ASP A 508 -11.45 -29.82 7.25
N ARG A 509 -10.76 -28.69 7.43
CA ARG A 509 -10.43 -27.77 6.34
C ARG A 509 -8.99 -27.27 6.46
N ILE A 510 -8.37 -27.06 5.32
CA ILE A 510 -7.14 -26.27 5.16
C ILE A 510 -7.34 -25.30 4.01
N GLN A 511 -6.50 -24.27 3.94
CA GLN A 511 -6.53 -23.26 2.88
C GLN A 511 -5.36 -23.47 1.91
N TYR A 512 -5.55 -23.05 0.67
CA TYR A 512 -4.52 -23.03 -0.36
C TYR A 512 -4.60 -21.71 -1.11
N ALA A 513 -3.52 -20.93 -1.03
CA ALA A 513 -3.33 -19.69 -1.78
C ALA A 513 -2.40 -19.97 -2.97
N TYR A 514 -2.75 -19.48 -4.15
CA TYR A 514 -1.95 -19.56 -5.36
C TYR A 514 -1.95 -18.21 -6.06
N ASP A 515 -0.79 -17.81 -6.56
CA ASP A 515 -0.54 -16.49 -7.14
C ASP A 515 -0.82 -15.38 -6.12
N PHE A 516 0.23 -14.94 -5.41
CA PHE A 516 0.10 -13.90 -4.39
C PHE A 516 -0.20 -12.50 -4.99
N GLY A 517 -0.09 -12.34 -6.31
CA GLY A 517 -0.54 -11.15 -7.02
C GLY A 517 -2.05 -11.20 -7.29
N ASP A 518 -2.52 -12.23 -8.00
CA ASP A 518 -3.96 -12.38 -8.33
C ASP A 518 -4.82 -12.84 -7.13
N GLY A 519 -4.19 -13.37 -6.07
CA GLY A 519 -4.81 -13.68 -4.78
C GLY A 519 -5.77 -14.87 -4.80
N TRP A 520 -5.47 -15.96 -5.51
CA TRP A 520 -6.41 -17.07 -5.64
C TRP A 520 -6.49 -17.96 -4.38
N GLU A 521 -7.48 -17.70 -3.54
CA GLU A 521 -7.73 -18.49 -2.34
C GLU A 521 -8.69 -19.67 -2.54
N HIS A 522 -8.34 -20.82 -1.95
CA HIS A 522 -9.14 -22.02 -1.98
C HIS A 522 -9.39 -22.60 -0.60
N ASP A 523 -10.63 -23.00 -0.35
CA ASP A 523 -10.97 -23.91 0.76
C ASP A 523 -10.83 -25.36 0.31
N ILE A 524 -10.02 -26.13 1.03
CA ILE A 524 -9.89 -27.58 0.85
C ILE A 524 -10.58 -28.25 2.03
N VAL A 525 -11.75 -28.83 1.79
CA VAL A 525 -12.56 -29.48 2.83
C VAL A 525 -12.55 -30.99 2.64
N LEU A 526 -12.21 -31.74 3.70
CA LEU A 526 -12.36 -33.20 3.71
C LEU A 526 -13.84 -33.58 3.81
N GLU A 527 -14.43 -34.06 2.73
CA GLU A 527 -15.83 -34.49 2.74
C GLU A 527 -15.99 -35.94 3.24
N ARG A 528 -15.04 -36.82 2.88
CA ARG A 528 -15.14 -38.24 3.23
C ARG A 528 -13.79 -38.95 3.19
N ILE A 529 -13.60 -39.90 4.09
CA ILE A 529 -12.50 -40.86 4.07
C ILE A 529 -13.00 -42.17 3.46
N LEU A 530 -12.32 -42.64 2.43
CA LEU A 530 -12.65 -43.81 1.63
C LEU A 530 -11.60 -44.90 1.82
N PRO A 531 -11.98 -46.19 1.69
CA PRO A 531 -11.01 -47.28 1.73
C PRO A 531 -10.03 -47.17 0.55
N ALA A 532 -8.83 -47.75 0.74
CA ALA A 532 -7.85 -47.92 -0.32
C ALA A 532 -8.47 -48.62 -1.54
N ASP A 533 -8.27 -48.08 -2.74
CA ASP A 533 -8.54 -48.80 -3.99
C ASP A 533 -7.20 -49.10 -4.68
N PRO A 534 -6.73 -50.37 -4.70
CA PRO A 534 -5.49 -50.74 -5.36
C PRO A 534 -5.45 -50.45 -6.86
N GLY A 535 -6.62 -50.26 -7.50
CA GLY A 535 -6.74 -49.93 -8.92
C GLY A 535 -6.58 -48.45 -9.26
N VAL A 536 -6.60 -47.55 -8.26
CA VAL A 536 -6.51 -46.09 -8.45
C VAL A 536 -5.38 -45.54 -7.61
N THR A 537 -4.25 -45.22 -8.24
CA THR A 537 -3.01 -44.78 -7.56
C THR A 537 -2.82 -43.25 -7.56
N GLY A 538 -3.43 -42.53 -8.50
CA GLY A 538 -3.34 -41.07 -8.63
C GLY A 538 -4.54 -40.33 -8.05
N ALA A 539 -4.59 -39.01 -8.25
CA ALA A 539 -5.76 -38.19 -7.98
C ALA A 539 -6.85 -38.44 -9.05
N LEU A 540 -8.12 -38.37 -8.63
CA LEU A 540 -9.28 -38.53 -9.52
C LEU A 540 -10.30 -37.42 -9.23
N CYS A 541 -10.69 -36.67 -10.25
CA CYS A 541 -11.82 -35.77 -10.17
C CYS A 541 -13.13 -36.57 -10.30
N THR A 542 -14.06 -36.33 -9.38
CA THR A 542 -15.37 -37.01 -9.31
C THR A 542 -16.54 -36.04 -9.49
N GLY A 543 -16.26 -34.74 -9.60
CA GLY A 543 -17.25 -33.70 -9.85
C GLY A 543 -16.67 -32.31 -9.70
N GLY A 544 -17.43 -31.32 -10.11
CA GLY A 544 -17.02 -29.92 -10.12
C GLY A 544 -18.11 -29.03 -10.70
N LYS A 545 -17.84 -27.73 -10.73
CA LYS A 545 -18.68 -26.73 -11.38
C LYS A 545 -17.82 -25.52 -11.73
N GLY A 546 -18.21 -24.82 -12.80
CA GLY A 546 -17.63 -23.55 -13.21
C GLY A 546 -16.29 -23.72 -13.92
N ALA A 547 -16.09 -22.93 -14.96
CA ALA A 547 -14.80 -22.77 -15.61
C ALA A 547 -13.83 -22.15 -14.61
N CYS A 548 -12.59 -22.60 -14.59
CA CYS A 548 -11.58 -21.94 -13.76
C CYS A 548 -11.15 -20.62 -14.40
N PRO A 549 -10.77 -19.62 -13.60
CA PRO A 549 -10.14 -18.42 -14.11
C PRO A 549 -8.91 -18.75 -14.95
N PRO A 550 -8.68 -18.09 -16.10
CA PRO A 550 -7.39 -18.13 -16.77
C PRO A 550 -6.27 -17.61 -15.85
N GLU A 551 -5.04 -18.07 -16.09
CA GLU A 551 -3.86 -17.46 -15.45
C GLU A 551 -3.77 -15.96 -15.80
N ASP A 552 -3.23 -15.16 -14.88
CA ASP A 552 -2.96 -13.73 -15.05
C ASP A 552 -4.18 -12.91 -15.49
N CYS A 553 -5.39 -13.34 -15.09
CA CYS A 553 -6.61 -12.63 -15.45
C CYS A 553 -6.96 -11.49 -14.48
N GLY A 554 -6.13 -11.23 -13.47
CA GLY A 554 -6.30 -10.13 -12.52
C GLY A 554 -7.20 -10.48 -11.34
N GLY A 555 -7.07 -11.70 -10.83
CA GLY A 555 -7.80 -12.15 -9.65
C GLY A 555 -9.32 -12.27 -9.87
N ILE A 556 -10.07 -12.38 -8.76
CA ILE A 556 -11.52 -12.62 -8.78
C ILE A 556 -12.26 -11.55 -9.61
N TRP A 557 -11.89 -10.28 -9.47
CA TRP A 557 -12.54 -9.18 -10.19
C TRP A 557 -12.18 -9.13 -11.65
N GLY A 558 -10.92 -9.34 -12.00
CA GLY A 558 -10.51 -9.46 -13.39
C GLY A 558 -11.23 -10.61 -14.09
N TYR A 559 -11.46 -11.74 -13.40
CA TYR A 559 -12.27 -12.83 -13.92
C TYR A 559 -13.77 -12.49 -14.06
N GLU A 560 -14.38 -11.77 -13.12
CA GLU A 560 -15.77 -11.30 -13.25
C GLU A 560 -15.90 -10.28 -14.39
N GLN A 561 -14.97 -9.32 -14.51
CA GLN A 561 -14.93 -8.34 -15.60
C GLN A 561 -14.69 -9.01 -16.95
N LEU A 562 -13.83 -10.02 -17.03
CA LEU A 562 -13.61 -10.82 -18.23
C LEU A 562 -14.91 -11.48 -18.69
N LYS A 563 -15.69 -12.06 -17.78
CA LYS A 563 -17.00 -12.66 -18.11
C LYS A 563 -17.95 -11.63 -18.69
N ASP A 564 -18.05 -10.46 -18.07
CA ASP A 564 -18.95 -9.39 -18.51
C ASP A 564 -18.49 -8.80 -19.87
N THR A 565 -17.19 -8.62 -20.05
CA THR A 565 -16.58 -8.06 -21.26
C THR A 565 -16.70 -9.02 -22.44
N LEU A 566 -16.51 -10.32 -22.24
CA LEU A 566 -16.76 -11.34 -23.27
C LEU A 566 -18.25 -11.51 -23.59
N ALA A 567 -19.15 -11.19 -22.66
CA ALA A 567 -20.59 -11.22 -22.90
C ALA A 567 -21.10 -10.00 -23.69
N ASP A 568 -20.38 -8.87 -23.70
CA ASP A 568 -20.73 -7.64 -24.43
C ASP A 568 -19.82 -7.37 -25.64
N PRO A 569 -20.27 -7.68 -26.87
CA PRO A 569 -19.51 -7.39 -28.10
C PRO A 569 -19.25 -5.90 -28.36
N ALA A 570 -19.89 -4.99 -27.63
CA ALA A 570 -19.66 -3.55 -27.75
C ALA A 570 -18.64 -3.01 -26.75
N ALA A 571 -18.18 -3.83 -25.79
CA ALA A 571 -17.16 -3.42 -24.82
C ALA A 571 -15.83 -3.11 -25.52
N GLU A 572 -15.13 -2.07 -25.06
CA GLU A 572 -13.90 -1.56 -25.70
C GLU A 572 -12.78 -2.63 -25.76
N GLU A 573 -12.76 -3.55 -24.80
CA GLU A 573 -11.74 -4.59 -24.66
C GLU A 573 -12.20 -5.98 -25.18
N HIS A 574 -13.42 -6.10 -25.71
CA HIS A 574 -14.00 -7.39 -26.13
C HIS A 574 -13.10 -8.15 -27.12
N ASP A 575 -12.71 -7.50 -28.22
CA ASP A 575 -11.88 -8.13 -29.26
C ASP A 575 -10.47 -8.45 -28.73
N THR A 576 -9.92 -7.61 -27.84
CA THR A 576 -8.60 -7.82 -27.24
C THR A 576 -8.60 -9.06 -26.34
N LEU A 577 -9.65 -9.25 -25.52
CA LEU A 577 -9.76 -10.42 -24.64
C LEU A 577 -10.01 -11.71 -25.43
N LEU A 578 -10.74 -11.65 -26.55
CA LEU A 578 -10.89 -12.81 -27.44
C LEU A 578 -9.54 -13.26 -28.02
N ASP A 579 -8.74 -12.31 -28.50
CA ASP A 579 -7.41 -12.59 -29.02
C ASP A 579 -6.48 -13.16 -27.92
N TRP A 580 -6.52 -12.61 -26.71
CA TRP A 580 -5.73 -13.08 -25.57
C TRP A 580 -6.07 -14.51 -25.16
N LEU A 581 -7.36 -14.85 -25.08
CA LEU A 581 -7.84 -16.19 -24.74
C LEU A 581 -7.78 -17.17 -25.93
N GLY A 582 -7.43 -16.69 -27.14
CA GLY A 582 -7.44 -17.48 -28.36
C GLY A 582 -8.84 -17.95 -28.79
N LEU A 583 -9.88 -17.21 -28.40
CA LEU A 583 -11.28 -17.49 -28.72
C LEU A 583 -11.70 -16.81 -30.01
N LYS A 584 -12.69 -17.37 -30.73
CA LYS A 584 -13.21 -16.76 -31.96
C LYS A 584 -14.43 -15.90 -31.71
N SER A 585 -15.12 -16.13 -30.60
CA SER A 585 -16.30 -15.39 -30.17
C SER A 585 -16.43 -15.47 -28.66
N GLY A 586 -17.02 -14.44 -28.03
CA GLY A 586 -17.33 -14.47 -26.60
C GLY A 586 -18.30 -15.60 -26.22
N ALA A 587 -19.10 -16.07 -27.18
CA ALA A 587 -19.96 -17.24 -27.01
C ALA A 587 -19.19 -18.57 -26.89
N ASP A 588 -17.92 -18.60 -27.26
CA ASP A 588 -17.04 -19.75 -27.07
C ASP A 588 -16.53 -19.85 -25.62
N PHE A 589 -16.73 -18.82 -24.80
CA PHE A 589 -16.44 -18.83 -23.38
C PHE A 589 -17.72 -19.13 -22.58
N ASP A 590 -17.80 -20.30 -21.95
CA ASP A 590 -18.88 -20.64 -21.01
C ASP A 590 -18.34 -20.71 -19.58
N ALA A 591 -18.65 -19.69 -18.77
CA ALA A 591 -18.27 -19.64 -17.35
C ALA A 591 -18.82 -20.82 -16.53
N GLY A 592 -19.89 -21.48 -17.00
CA GLY A 592 -20.46 -22.69 -16.40
C GLY A 592 -19.79 -23.99 -16.81
N GLU A 593 -18.92 -23.96 -17.82
CA GLU A 593 -18.31 -25.14 -18.40
C GLU A 593 -17.44 -25.89 -17.39
N PHE A 594 -17.66 -27.19 -17.30
CA PHE A 594 -16.85 -28.08 -16.48
C PHE A 594 -16.98 -29.51 -16.99
N SER A 595 -15.85 -30.17 -17.21
CA SER A 595 -15.76 -31.56 -17.67
C SER A 595 -14.88 -32.38 -16.71
N VAL A 596 -15.48 -33.43 -16.13
CA VAL A 596 -14.74 -34.38 -15.26
C VAL A 596 -13.70 -35.13 -16.07
N GLU A 597 -14.03 -35.48 -17.30
CA GLU A 597 -13.17 -36.20 -18.23
C GLU A 597 -11.92 -35.39 -18.58
N GLU A 598 -12.05 -34.10 -18.87
CA GLU A 598 -10.92 -33.22 -19.20
C GLU A 598 -9.98 -33.01 -18.01
N VAL A 599 -10.54 -32.77 -16.82
CA VAL A 599 -9.74 -32.67 -15.60
C VAL A 599 -8.98 -33.97 -15.33
N ASN A 600 -9.63 -35.12 -15.49
CA ASN A 600 -8.96 -36.41 -15.32
C ASN A 600 -7.89 -36.69 -16.38
N GLN A 601 -8.05 -36.17 -17.60
CA GLN A 601 -6.97 -36.21 -18.60
C GLN A 601 -5.77 -35.39 -18.13
N ARG A 602 -5.96 -34.16 -17.63
CA ARG A 602 -4.86 -33.32 -17.10
C ARG A 602 -4.16 -33.99 -15.92
N LEU A 603 -4.93 -34.54 -14.97
CA LEU A 603 -4.40 -35.28 -13.82
C LEU A 603 -3.56 -36.50 -14.23
N ALA A 604 -3.95 -37.21 -15.30
CA ALA A 604 -3.18 -38.33 -15.84
C ALA A 604 -1.85 -37.91 -16.49
N HIS A 605 -1.82 -36.74 -17.16
CA HIS A 605 -0.60 -36.22 -17.82
C HIS A 605 0.40 -35.61 -16.81
N GLY A 606 -0.07 -34.87 -15.80
CA GLY A 606 0.78 -34.29 -14.75
C GLY A 606 1.54 -35.35 -13.93
N ALA A 607 0.93 -36.52 -13.71
CA ALA A 607 1.57 -37.66 -13.05
C ALA A 607 2.72 -38.31 -13.86
N SER A 608 2.82 -38.00 -15.15
CA SER A 608 3.84 -38.55 -16.06
C SER A 608 5.02 -37.61 -16.33
N ALA A 609 4.88 -36.31 -16.01
CA ALA A 609 5.91 -35.28 -16.23
C ALA A 609 6.87 -35.08 -15.04
N ARG A 610 6.51 -35.54 -13.83
CA ARG A 610 7.34 -35.44 -12.61
C ARG A 610 7.92 -36.78 -12.13
N ARG A 611 8.16 -37.75 -13.04
CA ARG A 611 8.82 -39.05 -12.72
C ARG A 611 10.32 -39.03 -12.98
#